data_AF-A0A7I7PF71-F1
#
_entry.id   AF-A0A7I7PF71-F1
#
_cell.length_a   1.000
_cell.length_b   1.000
_cell.length_c   1.000
_cell.angle_alpha   90.00
_cell.angle_beta   90.00
_cell.angle_gamma   90.00
#
_symmetry.space_group_name_H-M   'P 1'
#
loop_
_entity.id
_entity.type
_entity.pdbx_description
1 polymer ?
#
loop_
_entity_poly.entity_id
_entity_poly.type
_entity_poly.pdbx_seq_one_letter_code
_entity_poly.pdbx_strand_id
1 'polypeptide(L)'
;MVLSATAESVALMDEVCAAARSEAQATGRRLNAVADLIALRDRQYGEQPEWAADLWDEIARELAAALRVGPKTASGYMTDALILRERLPKVGECLVAGDINYPMFNTIANRTTLITDPTALAAVDAQIAARAPRWP
;
A
#
# COMPACT_ATOMS: atom_id res chain seq x y z
N MET A 1 -20.23 -4.82 -30.81
CA MET A 1 -21.43 -4.97 -29.98
C MET A 1 -21.15 -4.23 -28.68
N VAL A 2 -21.82 -3.11 -28.43
CA VAL A 2 -21.70 -2.34 -27.18
C VAL A 2 -22.85 -2.80 -26.28
N LEU A 3 -22.54 -3.25 -25.06
CA LEU A 3 -23.58 -3.61 -24.08
C LEU A 3 -24.37 -2.34 -23.72
N SER A 4 -25.70 -2.37 -23.76
CA SER A 4 -26.49 -1.20 -23.34
C SER A 4 -26.58 -1.15 -21.82
N ALA A 5 -26.35 0.02 -21.23
CA ALA A 5 -26.52 0.23 -19.80
C ALA A 5 -28.01 0.18 -19.42
N THR A 6 -28.42 -0.84 -18.69
CA THR A 6 -29.72 -0.92 -18.00
C THR A 6 -29.59 -0.39 -16.58
N ALA A 7 -30.70 0.01 -15.95
CA ALA A 7 -30.70 0.44 -14.55
C ALA A 7 -30.10 -0.63 -13.61
N GLU A 8 -30.38 -1.91 -13.87
CA GLU A 8 -29.81 -3.05 -13.14
C GLU A 8 -28.28 -3.13 -13.32
N SER A 9 -27.78 -3.00 -14.56
CA SER A 9 -26.33 -3.04 -14.80
C SER A 9 -25.60 -1.87 -14.15
N VAL A 10 -26.23 -0.69 -14.08
CA VAL A 10 -25.66 0.48 -13.41
C VAL A 10 -25.57 0.24 -11.90
N ALA A 11 -26.64 -0.26 -11.27
CA ALA A 11 -26.64 -0.56 -9.85
C ALA A 11 -25.58 -1.60 -9.45
N LEU A 12 -25.41 -2.65 -10.27
CA LEU A 12 -24.36 -3.66 -10.05
C LEU A 12 -22.97 -3.07 -10.20
N MET A 13 -22.75 -2.17 -11.16
CA MET A 13 -21.46 -1.48 -11.32
C MET A 13 -21.17 -0.55 -10.14
N ASP A 14 -22.18 0.15 -9.61
CA ASP A 14 -22.02 0.99 -8.42
C ASP A 14 -21.60 0.16 -7.21
N GLU A 15 -22.20 -1.03 -7.02
CA GLU A 15 -21.83 -1.96 -5.95
C GLU A 15 -20.40 -2.49 -6.11
N VAL A 16 -20.00 -2.86 -7.34
CA VAL A 16 -18.61 -3.27 -7.64
C VAL A 16 -17.63 -2.13 -7.30
N CYS A 17 -17.93 -0.90 -7.70
CA CYS A 17 -17.09 0.26 -7.41
C CYS A 17 -17.00 0.55 -5.91
N ALA A 18 -18.11 0.45 -5.17
CA ALA A 18 -18.14 0.64 -3.73
C ALA A 18 -17.33 -0.44 -3.00
N ALA A 19 -17.45 -1.69 -3.40
CA ALA A 19 -16.67 -2.80 -2.85
C ALA A 19 -15.17 -2.60 -3.10
N ALA A 20 -14.77 -2.28 -4.33
CA ALA A 20 -13.38 -2.02 -4.68
C ALA A 20 -12.77 -0.85 -3.87
N ARG A 21 -13.55 0.22 -3.65
CA ARG A 21 -13.15 1.32 -2.78
C ARG A 21 -12.92 0.86 -1.33
N SER A 22 -13.83 0.05 -0.79
CA SER A 22 -13.69 -0.51 0.56
C SER A 22 -12.45 -1.41 0.71
N GLU A 23 -12.15 -2.24 -0.29
CA GLU A 23 -10.95 -3.07 -0.34
C GLU A 23 -9.65 -2.23 -0.34
N ALA A 24 -9.62 -1.16 -1.13
CA ALA A 24 -8.50 -0.23 -1.17
C ALA A 24 -8.26 0.43 0.19
N GLN A 25 -9.32 0.95 0.81
CA GLN A 25 -9.25 1.55 2.15
C GLN A 25 -8.77 0.55 3.21
N ALA A 26 -9.30 -0.68 3.18
CA ALA A 26 -8.87 -1.75 4.08
C ALA A 26 -7.40 -2.12 3.89
N THR A 27 -6.93 -2.13 2.63
CA THR A 27 -5.52 -2.36 2.31
C THR A 27 -4.64 -1.23 2.84
N GLY A 28 -5.01 0.03 2.64
CA GLY A 28 -4.28 1.17 3.20
C GLY A 28 -4.18 1.12 4.73
N ARG A 29 -5.29 0.83 5.42
CA ARG A 29 -5.29 0.63 6.88
C ARG A 29 -4.37 -0.51 7.31
N ARG A 30 -4.40 -1.64 6.61
CA ARG A 30 -3.52 -2.78 6.89
C ARG A 30 -2.05 -2.41 6.74
N LEU A 31 -1.68 -1.70 5.68
CA LEU A 31 -0.28 -1.28 5.45
C LEU A 31 0.20 -0.31 6.55
N ASN A 32 -0.62 0.64 6.98
CA ASN A 32 -0.29 1.48 8.15
C ASN A 32 -0.05 0.64 9.42
N ALA A 33 -0.92 -0.33 9.71
CA ALA A 33 -0.74 -1.21 10.86
C ALA A 33 0.52 -2.09 10.76
N VAL A 34 0.88 -2.54 9.55
CA VAL A 34 2.15 -3.25 9.30
C VAL A 34 3.34 -2.33 9.57
N ALA A 35 3.28 -1.07 9.12
CA ALA A 35 4.33 -0.10 9.39
C ALA A 35 4.50 0.14 10.90
N ASP A 36 3.40 0.22 11.65
CA ASP A 36 3.41 0.39 13.10
C ASP A 36 3.98 -0.84 13.81
N LEU A 37 3.68 -2.05 13.33
CA LEU A 37 4.27 -3.29 13.82
C LEU A 37 5.79 -3.30 13.62
N ILE A 38 6.27 -2.91 12.44
CA ILE A 38 7.71 -2.80 12.16
C ILE A 38 8.37 -1.85 13.15
N ALA A 39 7.80 -0.65 13.32
CA ALA A 39 8.34 0.35 14.26
C ALA A 39 8.30 -0.13 15.73
N LEU A 40 7.28 -0.90 16.12
CA LEU A 40 7.20 -1.50 17.45
C LEU A 40 8.32 -2.52 17.66
N ARG A 41 8.52 -3.42 16.70
CA ARG A 41 9.50 -4.51 16.77
C ARG A 41 10.93 -3.97 16.73
N ASP A 42 11.18 -2.92 15.95
CA ASP A 42 12.45 -2.21 15.92
C ASP A 42 12.78 -1.58 17.29
N ARG A 43 11.82 -0.93 17.95
CA ARG A 43 12.03 -0.42 19.32
C ARG A 43 12.26 -1.53 20.36
N GLN A 44 11.72 -2.73 20.13
CA GLN A 44 11.85 -3.85 21.06
C GLN A 44 13.17 -4.62 20.89
N TYR A 45 13.69 -4.70 19.67
CA TYR A 45 14.76 -5.64 19.31
C TYR A 45 15.85 -5.06 18.40
N GLY A 46 15.71 -3.83 17.88
CA GLY A 46 16.58 -3.23 16.86
C GLY A 46 17.96 -2.77 17.35
N GLU A 47 18.18 -2.67 18.67
CA GLU A 47 19.51 -2.35 19.23
C GLU A 47 20.50 -3.53 19.18
N GLN A 48 20.07 -4.71 18.68
CA GLN A 48 20.91 -5.89 18.51
C GLN A 48 21.33 -6.06 17.04
N PRO A 49 22.51 -5.54 16.62
CA PRO A 49 22.93 -5.51 15.23
C PRO A 49 23.08 -6.91 14.61
N GLU A 50 23.29 -7.95 15.42
CA GLU A 50 23.34 -9.35 15.01
C GLU A 50 21.98 -9.89 14.50
N TRP A 51 20.85 -9.27 14.85
CA TRP A 51 19.50 -9.80 14.59
C TRP A 51 18.69 -8.96 13.61
N ALA A 52 19.22 -7.87 13.04
CA ALA A 52 18.42 -6.98 12.19
C ALA A 52 17.81 -7.68 10.96
N ALA A 53 18.56 -8.57 10.29
CA ALA A 53 18.04 -9.38 9.19
C ALA A 53 17.03 -10.44 9.69
N ASP A 54 17.31 -11.04 10.84
CA ASP A 54 16.42 -12.02 11.47
C ASP A 54 15.10 -11.38 11.91
N LEU A 55 15.11 -10.11 12.31
CA LEU A 55 13.93 -9.37 12.74
C LEU A 55 12.97 -9.12 11.58
N TRP A 56 13.49 -8.77 10.40
CA TRP A 56 12.64 -8.61 9.21
C TRP A 56 11.95 -9.93 8.85
N ASP A 57 12.70 -11.02 8.82
CA ASP A 57 12.16 -12.34 8.49
C ASP A 57 11.20 -12.87 9.57
N GLU A 58 11.44 -12.55 10.85
CA GLU A 58 10.53 -12.84 11.97
C GLU A 58 9.19 -12.13 11.80
N ILE A 59 9.20 -10.82 11.54
CA ILE A 59 7.98 -10.04 11.31
C ILE A 59 7.25 -10.56 10.06
N ALA A 60 7.99 -10.85 8.99
CA ALA A 60 7.40 -11.41 7.77
C ALA A 60 6.71 -12.76 8.05
N ARG A 61 7.26 -13.60 8.93
CA ARG A 61 6.65 -14.87 9.30
C ARG A 61 5.43 -14.69 10.19
N GLU A 62 5.47 -13.78 11.16
CA GLU A 62 4.32 -13.40 12.00
C GLU A 62 3.14 -12.93 11.11
N LEU A 63 3.43 -12.02 10.17
CA LEU A 63 2.46 -11.52 9.20
C LEU A 63 1.97 -12.61 8.24
N ALA A 64 2.86 -13.45 7.73
CA ALA A 64 2.51 -14.55 6.84
C ALA A 64 1.51 -15.52 7.49
N ALA A 65 1.76 -15.88 8.76
CA ALA A 65 0.85 -16.71 9.53
C ALA A 65 -0.50 -16.02 9.78
N ALA A 66 -0.50 -14.75 10.19
CA ALA A 66 -1.72 -13.99 10.48
C ALA A 66 -2.59 -13.78 9.24
N LEU A 67 -1.98 -13.50 8.08
CA LEU A 67 -2.68 -13.18 6.83
C LEU A 67 -2.88 -14.41 5.92
N ARG A 68 -2.38 -15.59 6.31
CA ARG A 68 -2.43 -16.84 5.52
C ARG A 68 -1.80 -16.69 4.13
N VAL A 69 -0.63 -16.06 4.06
CA VAL A 69 0.15 -15.85 2.83
C VAL A 69 1.56 -16.44 2.95
N GLY A 70 2.31 -16.48 1.85
CA GLY A 70 3.72 -16.86 1.88
C GLY A 70 4.63 -15.77 2.48
N PRO A 71 5.78 -16.12 3.09
CA PRO A 71 6.72 -15.16 3.69
C PRO A 71 7.20 -14.08 2.71
N LYS A 72 7.42 -14.44 1.44
CA LYS A 72 7.79 -13.49 0.39
C LYS A 72 6.71 -12.42 0.16
N THR A 73 5.44 -12.81 0.18
CA THR A 73 4.31 -11.87 0.04
C THR A 73 4.20 -10.97 1.26
N ALA A 74 4.36 -11.52 2.47
CA ALA A 74 4.36 -10.73 3.70
C ALA A 74 5.51 -9.70 3.75
N SER A 75 6.73 -10.11 3.37
CA SER A 75 7.88 -9.21 3.22
C SER A 75 7.64 -8.10 2.18
N GLY A 76 6.93 -8.42 1.08
CA GLY A 76 6.43 -7.42 0.13
C GLY A 76 5.51 -6.39 0.79
N TYR A 77 4.51 -6.83 1.58
CA TYR A 77 3.63 -5.93 2.32
C TYR A 77 4.38 -5.04 3.31
N MET A 78 5.43 -5.55 3.96
CA MET A 78 6.29 -4.74 4.83
C MET A 78 7.02 -3.65 4.05
N THR A 79 7.57 -3.99 2.88
CA THR A 79 8.20 -3.01 1.98
C THR A 79 7.20 -1.94 1.56
N ASP A 80 6.01 -2.35 1.13
CA ASP A 80 4.95 -1.43 0.69
C ASP A 80 4.46 -0.54 1.84
N ALA A 81 4.43 -1.06 3.06
CA ALA A 81 4.08 -0.29 4.26
C ALA A 81 5.08 0.83 4.54
N LEU A 82 6.38 0.57 4.41
CA LEU A 82 7.41 1.60 4.53
C LEU A 82 7.34 2.61 3.38
N ILE A 83 7.12 2.15 2.14
CA ILE A 83 6.92 3.05 1.00
C ILE A 83 5.72 3.98 1.24
N LEU A 84 4.59 3.41 1.69
CA LEU A 84 3.36 4.14 1.96
C LEU A 84 3.57 5.21 3.03
N ARG A 85 4.26 4.87 4.12
CA ARG A 85 4.39 5.77 5.27
C ARG A 85 5.51 6.81 5.12
N GLU A 86 6.63 6.42 4.53
CA GLU A 86 7.87 7.20 4.60
C GLU A 86 8.26 7.79 3.24
N ARG A 87 7.98 7.06 2.14
CA ARG A 87 8.50 7.39 0.80
C ARG A 87 7.48 8.14 -0.06
N LEU A 88 6.21 7.77 0.02
CA LEU A 88 5.09 8.29 -0.77
C LEU A 88 3.83 8.53 0.11
N PRO A 89 3.93 9.37 1.17
CA PRO A 89 2.84 9.54 2.13
C PRO A 89 1.55 10.07 1.49
N LYS A 90 1.61 10.98 0.49
CA LYS A 90 0.41 11.55 -0.12
C LYS A 90 -0.30 10.54 -1.04
N VAL A 91 0.45 9.75 -1.79
CA VAL A 91 -0.13 8.63 -2.55
C VAL A 91 -0.69 7.56 -1.60
N GLY A 92 -0.04 7.35 -0.45
CA GLY A 92 -0.54 6.53 0.64
C GLY A 92 -1.91 6.97 1.16
N GLU A 93 -2.09 8.28 1.38
CA GLU A 93 -3.38 8.87 1.77
C GLU A 93 -4.48 8.59 0.73
N CYS A 94 -4.17 8.67 -0.57
CA CYS A 94 -5.13 8.29 -1.62
C CYS A 94 -5.56 6.83 -1.53
N LEU A 95 -4.64 5.90 -1.22
CA LEU A 95 -4.99 4.49 -1.02
C LEU A 95 -5.88 4.31 0.21
N VAL A 96 -5.53 4.96 1.33
CA VAL A 96 -6.33 4.92 2.57
C VAL A 96 -7.71 5.51 2.39
N ALA A 97 -7.86 6.54 1.55
CA ALA A 97 -9.15 7.12 1.18
C ALA A 97 -9.96 6.24 0.21
N GLY A 98 -9.31 5.29 -0.47
CA GLY A 98 -9.89 4.45 -1.51
C GLY A 98 -10.03 5.16 -2.86
N ASP A 99 -9.24 6.22 -3.07
CA ASP A 99 -9.21 6.98 -4.33
C ASP A 99 -8.32 6.32 -5.38
N ILE A 100 -7.40 5.44 -4.96
CA ILE A 100 -6.61 4.57 -5.82
C ILE A 100 -6.65 3.14 -5.28
N ASN A 101 -6.50 2.14 -6.16
CA ASN A 101 -6.39 0.74 -5.75
C ASN A 101 -4.92 0.35 -5.46
N TYR A 102 -4.75 -0.77 -4.77
CA TYR A 102 -3.43 -1.28 -4.38
C TYR A 102 -2.50 -1.60 -5.58
N PRO A 103 -2.98 -2.17 -6.70
CA PRO A 103 -2.16 -2.32 -7.90
C PRO A 103 -1.61 -1.00 -8.46
N MET A 104 -2.42 0.07 -8.47
CA MET A 104 -1.98 1.40 -8.89
C MET A 104 -0.92 1.95 -7.93
N PHE A 105 -1.14 1.84 -6.62
CA PHE A 105 -0.14 2.20 -5.60
C PHE A 105 1.20 1.49 -5.85
N ASN A 106 1.19 0.16 -6.04
CA ASN A 106 2.40 -0.62 -6.30
C ASN A 106 3.09 -0.20 -7.62
N THR A 107 2.31 0.16 -8.64
CA THR A 107 2.87 0.66 -9.90
C THR A 107 3.60 1.99 -9.68
N ILE A 108 3.00 2.93 -8.96
CA ILE A 108 3.60 4.23 -8.62
C ILE A 108 4.86 4.02 -7.78
N ALA A 109 4.79 3.20 -6.73
CA ALA A 109 5.91 2.84 -5.86
C ALA A 109 7.10 2.32 -6.67
N ASN A 110 6.87 1.33 -7.53
CA ASN A 110 7.91 0.74 -8.37
C ASN A 110 8.53 1.75 -9.35
N ARG A 111 7.71 2.61 -9.96
CA ARG A 111 8.17 3.58 -10.97
C ARG A 111 8.93 4.76 -10.38
N THR A 112 8.80 5.00 -9.07
CA THR A 112 9.49 6.10 -8.37
C THR A 112 10.75 5.65 -7.64
N THR A 113 11.09 4.36 -7.68
CA THR A 113 12.24 3.76 -6.96
C THR A 113 13.59 4.44 -7.25
N LEU A 114 13.80 4.93 -8.47
CA LEU A 114 15.05 5.56 -8.90
C LEU A 114 15.16 7.05 -8.53
N ILE A 115 14.13 7.66 -7.95
CA ILE A 115 14.19 9.03 -7.44
C ILE A 115 14.85 8.99 -6.08
N THR A 116 16.11 9.42 -6.01
CA THR A 116 16.93 9.42 -4.78
C THR A 116 16.94 10.77 -4.06
N ASP A 117 16.66 11.86 -4.77
CA ASP A 117 16.54 13.20 -4.16
C ASP A 117 15.22 13.31 -3.37
N PRO A 118 15.27 13.54 -2.04
CA PRO A 118 14.06 13.56 -1.21
C PRO A 118 13.10 14.70 -1.56
N THR A 119 13.63 15.86 -2.00
CA THR A 119 12.81 17.03 -2.34
C THR A 119 12.06 16.79 -3.65
N ALA A 120 12.75 16.23 -4.64
CA ALA A 120 12.17 15.81 -5.91
C ALA A 120 11.11 14.73 -5.68
N LEU A 121 11.39 13.75 -4.82
CA LEU A 121 10.43 12.70 -4.50
C LEU A 121 9.17 13.25 -3.84
N ALA A 122 9.30 14.13 -2.84
CA ALA A 122 8.16 14.76 -2.19
C ALA A 122 7.30 15.59 -3.16
N ALA A 123 7.94 16.26 -4.13
CA ALA A 123 7.23 16.98 -5.18
C ALA A 123 6.49 16.01 -6.13
N VAL A 124 7.11 14.90 -6.50
CA VAL A 124 6.51 13.85 -7.34
C VAL A 124 5.34 13.18 -6.63
N ASP A 125 5.50 12.79 -5.36
CA ASP A 125 4.44 12.23 -4.51
C ASP A 125 3.20 13.13 -4.49
N ALA A 126 3.40 14.44 -4.24
CA ALA A 126 2.31 15.41 -4.24
C ALA A 126 1.60 15.54 -5.60
N GLN A 127 2.37 15.57 -6.70
CA GLN A 127 1.81 15.68 -8.04
C GLN A 127 1.05 14.43 -8.47
N ILE A 128 1.57 13.25 -8.12
CA ILE A 128 0.91 11.97 -8.42
C ILE A 128 -0.36 11.85 -7.58
N ALA A 129 -0.31 12.10 -6.28
CA ALA A 129 -1.49 12.05 -5.41
C ALA A 129 -2.63 12.94 -5.91
N ALA A 130 -2.31 14.13 -6.43
CA ALA A 130 -3.31 15.05 -7.00
C ALA A 130 -3.95 14.55 -8.31
N ARG A 131 -3.29 13.66 -9.06
CA ARG A 131 -3.70 13.24 -10.42
C ARG A 131 -4.21 11.80 -10.47
N ALA A 132 -3.61 10.91 -9.71
CA ALA A 132 -3.89 9.47 -9.73
C ALA A 132 -5.36 9.09 -9.53
N PRO A 133 -6.14 9.76 -8.66
CA PRO A 133 -7.58 9.49 -8.53
C PRO A 133 -8.41 9.72 -9.78
N ARG A 134 -7.85 10.37 -10.81
CA ARG A 134 -8.53 10.67 -12.08
C ARG A 134 -8.01 9.81 -13.24
N TRP A 135 -7.07 8.90 -12.97
CA TRP A 135 -6.59 7.97 -13.99
C TRP A 135 -7.62 6.87 -14.23
N PRO A 136 -7.74 6.40 -15.50
CA PRO A 136 -8.69 5.36 -15.87
C PRO A 136 -8.35 3.99 -15.26
#